data_AF-A0A8S3K779-F1
#
_entry.id   AF-A0A8S3K779-F1
#
_cell.length_a   1.000
_cell.length_b   1.000
_cell.length_c   1.000
_cell.angle_alpha   90.00
_cell.angle_beta   90.00
_cell.angle_gamma   90.00
#
_symmetry.space_group_name_H-M   'P 1'
#
loop_
_entity.id
_entity.type
_entity.pdbx_description
1 polymer ?
#
loop_
_entity_poly.entity_id
_entity_poly.type
_entity_poly.pdbx_seq_one_letter_code
_entity_poly.pdbx_strand_id
1 'polypeptide(L)'
;YAFDTFDANHDGTIDFDEFLLTVAVTSGGDLSNRLDIAFDMYDISNDGLLTESEITKVITAMYDLVGETDRSGDRDPHKRATEIIAKLDINHDKKLNKLE
;
A
#
# COMPACT_ATOMS: atom_id res chain seq x y z
N TYR A 1 10.49 -15.02 0.15
CA TYR A 1 11.04 -14.68 -1.18
C TYR A 1 10.24 -13.58 -1.86
N ALA A 2 8.91 -13.67 -1.98
CA ALA A 2 8.13 -12.53 -2.50
C ALA A 2 8.23 -11.33 -1.55
N PHE A 3 7.95 -11.53 -0.25
CA PHE A 3 8.04 -10.49 0.79
C PHE A 3 9.37 -9.74 0.80
N ASP A 4 10.52 -10.44 0.85
CA ASP A 4 11.87 -9.86 0.72
C ASP A 4 12.11 -9.02 -0.55
N THR A 5 11.31 -9.24 -1.60
CA THR A 5 11.40 -8.45 -2.84
C THR A 5 10.55 -7.18 -2.74
N PHE A 6 9.49 -7.20 -1.93
CA PHE A 6 8.62 -6.05 -1.68
C PHE A 6 9.15 -5.17 -0.54
N ASP A 7 9.67 -5.77 0.51
CA ASP A 7 10.29 -5.14 1.69
C ASP A 7 11.74 -4.76 1.34
N ALA A 8 11.89 -3.59 0.71
CA ALA A 8 13.17 -3.11 0.19
C ALA A 8 14.10 -2.63 1.31
N ASN A 9 13.53 -2.16 2.41
CA ASN A 9 14.25 -1.68 3.59
C ASN A 9 14.53 -2.80 4.63
N HIS A 10 13.95 -4.00 4.43
CA HIS A 10 14.04 -5.17 5.31
C HIS A 10 13.56 -4.90 6.74
N ASP A 11 12.59 -4.01 6.91
CA ASP A 11 12.01 -3.68 8.22
C ASP A 11 10.96 -4.70 8.67
N GLY A 12 10.68 -5.71 7.84
CA GLY A 12 9.70 -6.75 8.11
C GLY A 12 8.27 -6.31 7.77
N THR A 13 8.11 -5.25 6.99
CA THR A 13 6.85 -4.69 6.51
C THR A 13 6.98 -4.16 5.09
N ILE A 14 5.86 -3.80 4.46
CA ILE A 14 5.86 -3.22 3.12
C ILE A 14 5.15 -1.88 3.21
N ASP A 15 5.92 -0.80 3.09
CA ASP A 15 5.37 0.56 3.07
C ASP A 15 4.75 0.90 1.70
N PHE A 16 3.95 1.98 1.69
CA PHE A 16 3.31 2.47 0.47
C PHE A 16 4.32 2.71 -0.65
N ASP A 17 5.45 3.34 -0.33
CA ASP A 17 6.54 3.59 -1.29
C ASP A 17 7.16 2.29 -1.82
N GLU A 18 7.32 1.28 -0.96
CA GLU A 18 7.97 0.02 -1.29
C GLU A 18 7.07 -0.88 -2.14
N PHE A 19 5.78 -0.92 -1.84
CA PHE A 19 4.81 -1.60 -2.70
C PHE A 19 4.77 -0.94 -4.07
N LEU A 20 4.69 0.40 -4.10
CA LEU A 20 4.58 1.16 -5.34
C LEU A 20 5.86 1.02 -6.18
N LEU A 21 7.02 1.00 -5.53
CA LEU A 21 8.31 0.70 -6.14
C LEU A 21 8.34 -0.73 -6.67
N THR A 22 7.83 -1.71 -5.94
CA THR A 22 7.88 -3.12 -6.37
C THR A 22 6.96 -3.37 -7.55
N VAL A 23 5.73 -2.84 -7.53
CA VAL A 23 4.85 -2.85 -8.70
C VAL A 23 5.52 -2.12 -9.88
N ALA A 24 6.18 -0.98 -9.62
CA ALA A 24 6.94 -0.27 -10.63
C ALA A 24 8.16 -1.06 -11.15
N VAL A 25 8.82 -1.90 -10.36
CA VAL A 25 9.94 -2.72 -10.85
C VAL A 25 9.43 -3.92 -11.65
N THR A 26 8.31 -4.51 -11.23
CA THR A 26 7.78 -5.74 -11.84
C THR A 26 7.08 -5.49 -13.19
N SER A 27 6.59 -4.26 -13.47
CA SER A 27 5.73 -3.97 -14.64
C SER A 27 6.39 -3.27 -15.85
N GLY A 28 7.72 -3.03 -15.89
CA GLY A 28 8.43 -2.65 -17.14
C GLY A 28 8.01 -1.42 -18.02
N GLY A 29 7.29 -0.39 -17.54
CA GLY A 29 6.95 0.87 -18.28
C GLY A 29 7.42 2.25 -17.71
N ASP A 30 6.68 3.34 -17.94
CA ASP A 30 6.97 4.72 -17.46
C ASP A 30 6.42 5.01 -16.04
N LEU A 31 7.14 5.79 -15.21
CA LEU A 31 6.84 6.02 -13.78
C LEU A 31 5.42 6.55 -13.52
N SER A 32 4.96 7.55 -14.28
CA SER A 32 3.65 8.17 -14.10
C SER A 32 2.48 7.21 -14.39
N ASN A 33 2.63 6.34 -15.39
CA ASN A 33 1.60 5.36 -15.74
C ASN A 33 1.55 4.21 -14.72
N ARG A 34 2.63 3.99 -13.96
CA ARG A 34 2.72 2.95 -12.92
C ARG A 34 2.15 3.39 -11.59
N LEU A 35 2.35 4.66 -11.22
CA LEU A 35 1.62 5.28 -10.11
C LEU A 35 0.13 5.13 -10.31
N ASP A 36 -0.34 5.36 -11.54
CA ASP A 36 -1.75 5.24 -11.90
C ASP A 36 -2.29 3.81 -11.69
N ILE A 37 -1.54 2.80 -12.16
CA ILE A 37 -1.86 1.37 -12.00
C ILE A 37 -1.75 0.90 -10.55
N ALA A 38 -0.75 1.37 -9.80
CA ALA A 38 -0.57 1.00 -8.41
C ALA A 38 -1.69 1.59 -7.54
N PHE A 39 -2.10 2.83 -7.81
CA PHE A 39 -3.29 3.43 -7.19
C PHE A 39 -4.54 2.61 -7.51
N ASP A 40 -4.73 2.22 -8.77
CA ASP A 40 -5.87 1.41 -9.20
C ASP A 40 -5.89 0.02 -8.53
N MET A 41 -4.71 -0.58 -8.29
CA MET A 41 -4.61 -1.84 -7.54
C MET A 41 -4.99 -1.70 -6.06
N TYR A 42 -4.77 -0.53 -5.46
CA TYR A 42 -5.19 -0.27 -4.08
C TYR A 42 -6.65 0.13 -3.98
N ASP A 43 -7.14 0.88 -4.96
CA ASP A 43 -8.52 1.34 -5.05
C ASP A 43 -9.45 0.21 -5.52
N ILE A 44 -9.83 -0.62 -4.56
CA ILE A 44 -10.75 -1.74 -4.77
C ILE A 44 -12.11 -1.22 -5.26
N SER A 45 -12.55 -0.04 -4.82
CA SER A 45 -13.83 0.55 -5.21
C SER A 45 -13.80 1.25 -6.57
N ASN A 46 -12.61 1.54 -7.09
CA ASN A 46 -12.37 2.24 -8.35
C ASN A 46 -13.04 3.63 -8.38
N ASP A 47 -13.16 4.27 -7.21
CA ASP A 47 -13.78 5.59 -7.05
C ASP A 47 -12.75 6.75 -7.11
N GLY A 48 -11.46 6.42 -7.26
CA GLY A 48 -10.33 7.34 -7.29
C GLY A 48 -9.86 7.79 -5.90
N LEU A 49 -10.38 7.19 -4.82
CA LEU A 49 -10.10 7.52 -3.44
C LEU A 49 -9.64 6.27 -2.68
N LEU A 50 -8.41 6.28 -2.16
CA LEU A 50 -7.98 5.27 -1.21
C LEU A 50 -8.53 5.55 0.18
N THR A 51 -9.36 4.66 0.70
CA THR A 51 -9.83 4.71 2.08
C THR A 51 -9.00 3.83 3.01
N GLU A 52 -9.06 4.08 4.33
CA GLU A 52 -8.37 3.27 5.34
C GLU A 52 -8.74 1.79 5.24
N SER A 53 -10.01 1.52 4.93
CA SER A 53 -10.51 0.16 4.76
C SER A 53 -9.88 -0.55 3.56
N GLU A 54 -9.67 0.17 2.47
CA GLU A 54 -9.07 -0.40 1.25
C GLU A 54 -7.59 -0.65 1.44
N ILE A 55 -6.84 0.31 1.98
CA ILE A 55 -5.43 0.13 2.33
C ILE A 55 -5.27 -1.06 3.29
N THR A 56 -6.10 -1.14 4.33
CA THR A 56 -6.08 -2.26 5.29
C THR A 56 -6.33 -3.59 4.59
N LYS A 57 -7.32 -3.66 3.70
CA LYS A 57 -7.64 -4.90 2.95
C LYS A 57 -6.50 -5.31 2.04
N VAL A 58 -5.88 -4.37 1.34
CA VAL A 58 -4.79 -4.63 0.40
C VAL A 58 -3.55 -5.12 1.14
N ILE A 59 -3.16 -4.46 2.25
CA ILE A 59 -2.06 -4.92 3.12
C ILE A 59 -2.38 -6.30 3.71
N THR A 60 -3.60 -6.52 4.19
CA THR A 60 -4.02 -7.82 4.74
C THR A 60 -3.92 -8.93 3.68
N ALA A 61 -4.39 -8.66 2.46
CA ALA A 61 -4.33 -9.60 1.35
C ALA A 61 -2.88 -9.90 0.92
N MET A 62 -1.99 -8.91 0.98
CA MET A 62 -0.56 -9.13 0.77
C MET A 62 0.04 -10.04 1.84
N TYR A 63 -0.27 -9.81 3.11
CA TYR A 63 0.18 -10.69 4.20
C TYR A 63 -0.34 -12.12 4.02
N ASP A 64 -1.60 -12.30 3.63
CA ASP A 64 -2.14 -13.62 3.29
C ASP A 64 -1.42 -14.25 2.10
N LEU A 65 -1.08 -13.47 1.07
CA LEU A 65 -0.38 -13.95 -0.12
C LEU A 65 1.06 -14.40 0.19
N VAL A 66 1.76 -13.68 1.06
CA VAL A 66 3.15 -14.01 1.46
C VAL A 66 3.23 -15.01 2.60
N GLY A 67 2.11 -15.35 3.23
CA GLY A 67 2.03 -16.25 4.38
C GLY A 67 2.52 -15.63 5.69
N GLU A 68 2.51 -14.29 5.78
CA GLU A 68 2.85 -13.56 7.00
C GLU A 68 1.68 -13.66 7.99
N THR A 69 1.94 -14.21 9.17
CA THR A 69 0.92 -14.47 10.19
C THR A 69 1.03 -13.52 11.37
N ASP A 70 2.14 -12.80 11.49
CA ASP A 70 2.31 -11.78 12.51
C ASP A 70 1.64 -10.46 12.07
N ARG A 71 0.47 -10.19 12.64
CA ARG A 71 -0.32 -8.96 12.44
C ARG A 71 -0.34 -8.08 13.68
N SER A 72 0.76 -8.09 14.44
CA SER A 72 0.83 -7.46 15.75
C SER A 72 1.67 -6.20 15.73
N GLY A 73 1.30 -5.21 16.54
CA GLY A 73 2.12 -4.02 16.78
C GLY A 73 2.30 -3.17 15.52
N ASP A 74 3.51 -3.13 14.98
CA ASP A 74 3.85 -2.33 13.79
C ASP A 74 3.44 -3.00 12.47
N ARG A 75 3.21 -4.32 12.51
CA ARG A 75 2.69 -5.10 11.37
C ARG A 75 1.17 -5.16 11.35
N ASP A 76 0.49 -4.48 12.28
CA ASP A 76 -0.96 -4.40 12.26
C ASP A 76 -1.40 -3.61 11.00
N PRO A 77 -2.19 -4.24 10.10
CA PRO A 77 -2.55 -3.62 8.83
C PRO A 77 -3.46 -2.40 9.01
N HIS A 78 -4.24 -2.35 10.09
CA HIS A 78 -5.09 -1.20 10.41
C HIS A 78 -4.26 -0.03 10.90
N LYS A 79 -3.29 -0.28 11.79
CA LYS A 79 -2.37 0.75 12.28
C LYS A 79 -1.56 1.35 11.12
N ARG A 80 -1.01 0.49 10.25
CA ARG A 80 -0.30 0.92 9.03
C ARG A 80 -1.17 1.77 8.12
N ALA A 81 -2.41 1.33 7.84
CA ALA A 81 -3.33 2.11 7.02
C ALA A 81 -3.62 3.49 7.63
N THR A 82 -3.87 3.54 8.94
CA THR A 82 -4.08 4.81 9.66
C THR A 82 -2.85 5.71 9.60
N GLU A 83 -1.64 5.17 9.74
CA GLU A 83 -0.39 5.96 9.67
C GLU A 83 -0.10 6.49 8.26
N ILE A 84 -0.38 5.69 7.22
CA ILE A 84 -0.23 6.10 5.82
C ILE A 84 -1.20 7.23 5.51
N ILE A 85 -2.48 7.07 5.86
CA ILE A 85 -3.48 8.13 5.68
C ILE A 85 -3.09 9.35 6.50
N ALA A 86 -2.77 9.21 7.79
CA ALA A 86 -2.41 10.38 8.60
C ALA A 86 -1.17 11.15 8.10
N LYS A 87 -0.26 10.51 7.34
CA LYS A 87 0.91 11.16 6.74
C LYS A 87 0.60 11.84 5.40
N LEU A 88 -0.30 11.27 4.60
CA LEU A 88 -0.60 11.70 3.24
C LEU A 88 -1.91 12.51 3.13
N ASP A 89 -2.80 12.39 4.12
CA ASP A 89 -4.10 13.06 4.19
C ASP A 89 -3.91 14.52 4.62
N ILE A 90 -3.78 15.38 3.61
CA ILE A 90 -3.61 16.83 3.79
C ILE A 90 -4.94 17.48 4.18
N ASN A 91 -6.06 16.98 3.66
CA ASN A 91 -7.39 17.56 3.84
C ASN A 91 -8.15 17.04 5.07
N HIS A 92 -7.60 16.05 5.77
CA HIS A 92 -8.14 15.37 6.95
C HIS A 92 -9.50 14.68 6.71
N ASP A 93 -9.80 14.27 5.48
CA ASP A 93 -11.05 13.59 5.10
C ASP A 93 -11.00 12.06 5.31
N LYS A 94 -9.85 11.55 5.78
CA LYS A 94 -9.54 10.13 5.98
C LYS A 94 -9.52 9.32 4.69
N LYS A 95 -9.26 9.98 3.57
CA LYS A 95 -9.11 9.40 2.24
C LYS A 95 -7.89 10.00 1.56
N LEU A 96 -7.32 9.24 0.63
CA LEU A 96 -6.22 9.70 -0.20
C LEU A 96 -6.68 9.75 -1.64
N ASN A 97 -6.65 10.93 -2.25
CA ASN A 97 -6.97 11.06 -3.65
C ASN A 97 -5.69 11.08 -4.50
N LYS A 98 -5.83 10.82 -5.81
CA LYS A 98 -4.72 10.73 -6.76
C LYS A 98 -3.94 12.04 -6.98
N LEU A 99 -4.46 13.16 -6.46
CA LEU A 99 -3.99 14.53 -6.70
C LEU A 99 -3.39 15.19 -5.44
N GLU A 100 -3.51 14.54 -4.28
CA GLU A 100 -2.91 14.92 -2.99
C GLU A 100 -1.54 14.27 -2.79
#